data_AF-A0A8S2G6W0-F1
#
_entry.id   AF-A0A8S2G6W0-F1
#
_cell.length_a   1.000
_cell.length_b   1.000
_cell.length_c   1.000
_cell.angle_alpha   90.00
_cell.angle_beta   90.00
_cell.angle_gamma   90.00
#
_symmetry.space_group_name_H-M   'P 1'
#
loop_
_entity.id
_entity.type
_entity.pdbx_description
1 polymer ?
#
loop_
_entity_poly.entity_id
_entity_poly.type
_entity_poly.pdbx_seq_one_letter_code
_entity_poly.pdbx_strand_id
1 'polypeptide(L)' 'PSSATVQRTSSSSIFNTITEKKSTENDPVSSQTPILSDGTFFGIGNPLLDITATVDPIVLREYKLKANDAIIALEEHEGL' A
#
# COMPACT_ATOMS: atom_id res chain seq x y z
N PRO A 1 20.39 32.77 24.38
CA PRO A 1 20.49 31.48 23.66
C PRO A 1 19.11 30.95 23.27
N SER A 2 18.68 31.25 22.05
CA SER A 2 17.42 30.82 21.45
C SER A 2 17.47 29.32 21.12
N SER A 3 16.61 28.52 21.74
CA SER A 3 16.45 27.11 21.39
C SER A 3 15.53 27.01 20.17
N ALA A 4 16.07 26.57 19.04
CA ALA A 4 15.31 26.34 17.82
C ALA A 4 14.69 24.93 17.85
N THR A 5 13.36 24.85 17.89
CA THR A 5 12.61 23.59 17.78
C THR A 5 12.28 23.32 16.32
N VAL A 6 12.90 22.28 15.75
CA VAL A 6 12.66 21.78 14.39
C VAL A 6 11.36 20.98 14.36
N GLN A 7 10.31 21.50 13.71
CA GLN A 7 9.08 20.75 13.44
C GLN A 7 9.26 19.94 12.15
N ARG A 8 9.13 18.61 12.27
CA ARG A 8 9.23 17.66 11.15
C ARG A 8 8.01 17.85 10.24
N THR A 9 8.23 18.30 9.01
CA THR A 9 7.21 18.31 7.95
C THR A 9 7.12 16.91 7.36
N SER A 10 6.11 16.12 7.73
CA SER A 10 5.81 14.87 7.00
C SER A 10 4.95 15.22 5.79
N SER A 11 5.60 15.17 4.63
CA SER A 11 5.07 15.41 3.29
C SER A 11 3.78 14.65 3.00
N SER A 12 2.66 15.38 2.93
CA SER A 12 1.36 14.93 2.45
C SER A 12 1.29 15.10 0.94
N SER A 13 1.41 13.99 0.21
CA SER A 13 1.04 13.94 -1.21
C SER A 13 0.20 12.69 -1.44
N ILE A 14 -1.11 12.83 -1.24
CA ILE A 14 -2.09 11.78 -1.57
C ILE A 14 -3.07 12.42 -2.55
N PHE A 15 -3.17 11.77 -3.71
CA PHE A 15 -3.94 12.18 -4.89
C PHE A 15 -5.36 12.63 -4.58
N ASN A 16 -5.76 13.76 -5.17
CA ASN A 16 -7.16 14.17 -5.29
C ASN A 16 -7.81 13.50 -6.49
N THR A 17 -9.12 13.23 -6.36
CA THR A 17 -10.19 13.43 -7.37
C THR A 17 -11.06 12.19 -7.59
N ILE A 18 -12.24 12.16 -6.94
CA ILE A 18 -13.52 11.90 -7.63
C ILE A 18 -14.56 12.90 -7.06
N THR A 19 -14.89 13.89 -7.90
CA THR A 19 -16.06 14.79 -7.87
C THR A 19 -17.37 13.97 -7.93
N GLU A 20 -18.52 14.29 -7.35
CA GLU A 20 -19.21 15.58 -7.16
C GLU A 20 -20.11 15.51 -5.90
N LYS A 21 -20.08 16.57 -5.07
CA LYS A 21 -21.28 17.03 -4.36
C LYS A 21 -21.30 18.55 -4.40
N LYS A 22 -22.33 19.09 -5.02
CA LYS A 22 -22.62 20.52 -5.13
C LYS A 22 -22.94 21.09 -3.74
N SER A 23 -22.02 21.88 -3.20
CA SER A 23 -22.25 22.70 -2.00
C SER A 23 -22.45 24.14 -2.45
N THR A 24 -23.61 24.70 -2.10
CA THR A 24 -23.94 26.11 -2.25
C THR A 24 -22.94 26.99 -1.48
N GLU A 25 -22.64 28.12 -2.11
CA GLU A 25 -21.72 29.19 -1.73
C GLU A 25 -22.03 29.82 -0.35
N ASN A 26 -20.95 30.22 0.35
CA ASN A 26 -20.86 31.02 1.60
C ASN A 26 -20.73 30.29 2.95
N ASP A 27 -19.65 29.54 3.15
CA ASP A 27 -19.07 29.30 4.49
C ASP A 27 -17.53 29.40 4.40
N PRO A 28 -16.83 29.91 5.44
CA PRO A 28 -15.37 29.92 5.46
C PRO A 28 -14.88 28.48 5.28
N VAL A 29 -13.91 28.28 4.36
CA VAL A 29 -13.27 26.99 4.09
C VAL A 29 -12.55 26.53 5.37
N SER A 30 -13.34 25.98 6.28
CA SER A 30 -12.89 25.15 7.38
C SER A 30 -12.41 23.88 6.73
N SER A 31 -11.13 23.60 6.89
CA SER A 31 -10.47 22.36 6.53
C SER A 31 -11.18 21.17 7.19
N GLN A 32 -12.32 20.76 6.65
CA GLN A 32 -13.06 19.60 7.12
C GLN A 32 -12.35 18.38 6.56
N THR A 33 -11.39 17.87 7.33
CA THR A 33 -10.93 16.48 7.16
C THR A 33 -12.14 15.58 7.33
N PRO A 34 -12.53 14.79 6.32
CA PRO A 34 -13.64 13.87 6.45
C PRO A 34 -13.35 12.92 7.62
N ILE A 35 -14.25 12.90 8.60
CA ILE A 35 -14.15 12.02 9.74
C ILE A 35 -14.50 10.62 9.22
N LEU A 36 -13.49 9.75 9.06
CA LEU A 36 -13.71 8.38 8.67
C LEU A 36 -14.16 7.59 9.89
N SER A 37 -15.29 6.88 9.79
CA SER A 37 -15.75 5.99 10.84
C SER A 37 -14.93 4.71 10.85
N ASP A 38 -14.85 4.04 12.00
CA ASP A 38 -14.25 2.71 12.08
C ASP A 38 -14.94 1.77 11.07
N GLY A 39 -14.13 0.94 10.39
CA GLY A 39 -14.63 0.04 9.35
C GLY A 39 -14.98 0.72 8.01
N THR A 40 -14.66 2.00 7.80
CA THR A 40 -14.84 2.66 6.48
C THR A 40 -14.11 1.92 5.34
N PHE A 41 -13.03 1.20 5.66
CA PHE A 41 -12.34 0.29 4.75
C PHE A 41 -12.23 -1.09 5.37
N PHE A 42 -12.76 -2.10 4.67
CA PHE A 42 -12.71 -3.50 5.08
C PHE A 42 -12.25 -4.35 3.90
N GLY A 43 -11.13 -5.07 4.08
CA GLY A 43 -10.57 -5.97 3.10
C GLY A 43 -10.52 -7.39 3.66
N ILE A 44 -10.94 -8.36 2.86
CA ILE A 44 -10.75 -9.79 3.12
C ILE A 44 -9.75 -10.34 2.10
N GLY A 45 -8.85 -11.18 2.55
CA GLY A 45 -7.80 -11.73 1.71
C GLY A 45 -7.04 -12.84 2.42
N ASN A 46 -6.08 -13.41 1.72
CA ASN A 46 -5.24 -14.46 2.28
C ASN A 46 -4.02 -13.83 2.99
N PRO A 47 -3.85 -13.98 4.31
CA PRO A 47 -2.69 -13.48 5.01
C PRO A 47 -1.50 -14.41 4.78
N LEU A 48 -0.78 -14.19 3.68
CA LEU A 48 0.42 -14.95 3.32
C LEU A 48 1.68 -14.31 3.91
N LEU A 49 2.67 -15.16 4.21
CA LEU A 49 4.00 -14.73 4.62
C LEU A 49 4.92 -14.66 3.40
N ASP A 50 5.46 -13.47 3.14
CA ASP A 50 6.44 -13.28 2.06
C ASP A 50 7.82 -13.78 2.50
N ILE A 51 8.39 -14.72 1.74
CA ILE A 51 9.78 -15.18 1.90
C ILE A 51 10.57 -14.66 0.70
N THR A 52 11.65 -13.93 0.98
CA THR A 52 12.54 -13.40 -0.06
C THR A 52 13.94 -13.98 0.08
N ALA A 53 14.53 -14.39 -1.03
CA ALA A 53 15.88 -14.93 -1.08
C ALA A 53 16.52 -14.57 -2.43
N THR A 54 17.84 -14.38 -2.43
CA THR A 54 18.63 -14.34 -3.67
C THR A 54 18.92 -15.77 -4.09
N VAL A 55 18.45 -16.17 -5.28
CA VAL A 55 18.59 -17.53 -5.80
C VAL A 55 19.37 -17.54 -7.10
N ASP A 56 20.07 -18.65 -7.35
CA ASP A 56 20.77 -18.85 -8.62
C ASP A 56 19.80 -19.12 -9.77
N PRO A 57 20.13 -18.74 -11.03
CA PRO A 57 19.28 -19.01 -12.20
C PRO A 57 19.03 -20.49 -12.50
N ILE A 58 19.71 -21.40 -11.80
CA ILE A 58 19.51 -22.85 -11.92
C ILE A 58 18.23 -23.24 -11.16
N VAL A 59 17.98 -22.67 -9.98
CA VAL A 59 16.77 -22.94 -9.17
C VAL A 59 15.52 -22.55 -9.94
N LEU A 60 15.55 -21.38 -10.61
CA LEU A 60 14.44 -20.94 -11.45
C LEU A 60 14.15 -21.93 -12.59
N ARG A 61 15.18 -22.58 -13.15
CA ARG A 61 15.00 -23.57 -14.23
C ARG A 61 14.50 -24.92 -13.71
N GLU A 62 15.02 -25.38 -12.57
CA GLU A 62 14.63 -26.65 -11.94
C GLU A 62 13.14 -26.67 -11.60
N TYR A 63 12.65 -25.56 -11.04
CA TYR A 63 11.24 -25.38 -10.68
C TYR A 63 10.43 -24.68 -11.77
N LYS A 64 10.95 -24.57 -13.00
CA LYS A 64 10.26 -23.97 -14.17
C LYS A 64 9.68 -22.57 -13.92
N LEU A 65 10.28 -21.81 -13.01
CA LEU A 65 9.89 -20.46 -12.65
C LEU A 65 10.39 -19.46 -13.68
N LYS A 66 9.52 -18.54 -14.10
CA LYS A 66 9.91 -17.38 -14.89
C LYS A 66 10.24 -16.21 -13.97
N ALA A 67 11.25 -15.42 -14.34
CA ALA A 67 11.61 -14.24 -13.56
C ALA A 67 10.43 -13.24 -13.50
N ASN A 68 10.15 -12.74 -12.30
CA ASN A 68 9.07 -11.78 -12.00
C ASN A 68 7.64 -12.33 -12.15
N ASP A 69 7.46 -13.64 -12.18
CA ASP A 69 6.14 -14.26 -12.26
C ASP A 69 5.52 -14.45 -10.87
N ALA A 70 4.19 -14.37 -10.79
CA ALA A 70 3.42 -14.60 -9.57
C ALA A 70 2.48 -15.79 -9.81
N ILE A 71 2.93 -16.98 -9.43
CA ILE A 71 2.25 -18.25 -9.71
C ILE A 71 1.75 -18.92 -8.43
N ILE A 72 0.72 -19.75 -8.57
CA ILE A 72 0.28 -20.65 -7.51
C ILE A 72 1.22 -21.87 -7.47
N ALA A 73 1.64 -22.26 -6.27
CA ALA A 73 2.45 -23.47 -6.09
C ALA A 73 1.69 -24.71 -6.59
N LEU A 74 2.40 -25.57 -7.32
CA LEU A 74 1.94 -26.86 -7.81
C LEU A 74 2.76 -27.94 -7.08
N GLU A 75 2.42 -29.22 -7.29
CA GLU A 75 3.15 -30.34 -6.67
C GLU A 75 4.66 -30.33 -7.00
N GLU A 76 5.03 -29.84 -8.20
CA GLU A 76 6.44 -29.69 -8.58
C GLU A 76 7.20 -28.60 -7.80
N HIS A 77 6.49 -27.75 -7.04
CA HIS A 77 7.05 -26.70 -6.18
C HIS A 77 7.05 -27.11 -4.69
N GLU A 78 6.58 -28.31 -4.33
CA GLU A 78 6.61 -28.76 -2.94
C GLU A 78 8.04 -29.04 -2.46
N GLY A 79 8.36 -28.60 -1.23
CA GLY A 79 9.66 -28.82 -0.59
C GLY A 79 10.75 -27.78 -0.91
N LEU A 80 10.39 -26.69 -1.59
CA LEU A 80 11.19 -25.46 -1.70
C LEU A 80 11.45 -24.79 -0.34
#